data_AF-A0A175A8Z8-F1
#
_entry.id   AF-A0A175A8Z8-F1
#
_cell.length_a   1.000
_cell.length_b   1.000
_cell.length_c   1.000
_cell.angle_alpha   90.00
_cell.angle_beta   90.00
_cell.angle_gamma   90.00
#
_symmetry.space_group_name_H-M   'P 1'
#
loop_
_entity.id
_entity.type
_entity.pdbx_description
1 polymer ?
#
loop_
_entity_poly.entity_id
_entity_poly.type
_entity_poly.pdbx_seq_one_letter_code
_entity_poly.pdbx_strand_id
1 'polypeptide(L)'
;MYGQGYQNKSDRIILDKGLSDVKTITKTQYEQVLKTYPVITELYAAIKEFYEILYSRRDERLETWLEKIENFNIPELQTYVNGIRIDINAVKNGIKLKYNNGLAEGSVNKIKVIKRIMYGRNSFDLLKAKVLLHEHFRCEFN
;
A
#
# COMPACT_ATOMS: atom_id res chain seq x y z
N MET A 1 17.87 6.94 -9.88
CA MET A 1 16.72 6.02 -9.82
C MET A 1 16.61 5.45 -8.43
N TYR A 2 15.68 5.91 -7.58
CA TYR A 2 15.15 5.19 -6.40
C TYR A 2 13.98 5.99 -5.80
N GLY A 3 12.90 5.27 -5.44
CA GLY A 3 11.94 5.72 -4.44
C GLY A 3 10.54 6.01 -4.96
N GLN A 4 9.82 4.94 -5.30
CA GLN A 4 8.36 4.83 -5.39
C GLN A 4 7.65 5.71 -4.33
N GLY A 5 7.18 6.87 -4.75
CA GLY A 5 6.43 7.84 -3.94
C GLY A 5 4.99 7.98 -4.43
N TYR A 6 4.33 6.87 -4.74
CA TYR A 6 2.95 6.83 -5.22
C TYR A 6 2.32 5.48 -4.84
N GLN A 7 2.09 5.20 -3.55
CA GLN A 7 1.40 3.96 -3.13
C GLN A 7 0.04 4.26 -2.49
N ASN A 8 -0.08 5.28 -1.63
CA ASN A 8 -1.33 5.48 -0.87
C ASN A 8 -2.55 6.04 -1.64
N LYS A 9 -2.39 6.45 -2.90
CA LYS A 9 -3.55 6.74 -3.81
C LYS A 9 -3.71 5.68 -4.89
N SER A 10 -2.66 4.93 -5.21
CA SER A 10 -2.61 3.98 -6.33
C SER A 10 -3.26 2.66 -5.99
N ASP A 11 -3.08 2.19 -4.75
CA ASP A 11 -3.49 0.84 -4.35
C ASP A 11 -5.01 0.70 -4.24
N ARG A 12 -5.71 1.81 -3.93
CA ARG A 12 -7.17 1.91 -4.11
C ARG A 12 -7.55 1.92 -5.59
N ILE A 13 -6.85 2.66 -6.44
CA ILE A 13 -7.24 2.86 -7.85
C ILE A 13 -7.17 1.55 -8.66
N ILE A 14 -6.26 0.63 -8.33
CA ILE A 14 -6.07 -0.59 -9.14
C ILE A 14 -7.20 -1.62 -8.94
N LEU A 15 -7.84 -1.66 -7.77
CA LEU A 15 -8.89 -2.65 -7.46
C LEU A 15 -10.29 -2.05 -7.20
N ASP A 16 -10.38 -0.77 -6.83
CA ASP A 16 -11.65 -0.04 -6.72
C ASP A 16 -12.24 0.27 -8.11
N LYS A 17 -11.35 0.45 -9.10
CA LYS A 17 -11.71 0.19 -10.49
C LYS A 17 -11.83 -1.32 -10.65
N GLY A 18 -13.02 -1.87 -10.41
CA GLY A 18 -13.28 -3.29 -10.68
C GLY A 18 -12.75 -3.66 -12.07
N LEU A 19 -12.34 -4.91 -12.29
CA LEU A 19 -11.78 -5.35 -13.58
C LEU A 19 -12.64 -4.97 -14.81
N SER A 20 -13.93 -4.69 -14.59
CA SER A 20 -14.89 -4.14 -15.57
C SER A 20 -14.58 -2.73 -16.09
N ASP A 21 -13.79 -1.94 -15.36
CA ASP A 21 -13.48 -0.54 -15.65
C ASP A 21 -12.12 -0.36 -16.36
N VAL A 22 -11.46 -1.50 -16.66
CA VAL A 22 -10.29 -1.55 -17.52
C VAL A 22 -10.76 -1.36 -18.96
N LYS A 23 -10.58 -0.15 -19.51
CA LYS A 23 -10.91 0.23 -20.91
C LYS A 23 -10.36 -0.72 -22.00
N THR A 24 -9.49 -1.65 -21.63
CA THR A 24 -8.76 -2.55 -22.51
C THR A 24 -9.44 -3.92 -22.71
N ILE A 25 -10.34 -4.35 -21.82
CA ILE A 25 -10.96 -5.68 -21.88
C ILE A 25 -12.48 -5.56 -21.93
N THR A 26 -13.10 -6.19 -22.94
CA THR A 26 -14.56 -6.24 -23.08
C THR A 26 -15.15 -7.21 -22.05
N LYS A 27 -16.36 -6.94 -21.53
CA LYS A 27 -17.05 -7.82 -20.55
C LYS A 27 -17.04 -9.31 -20.95
N THR A 28 -17.24 -9.58 -22.24
CA THR A 28 -17.21 -10.95 -22.80
C THR A 28 -15.83 -11.60 -22.69
N GLN A 29 -14.76 -10.86 -22.96
CA GLN A 29 -13.39 -11.37 -22.85
C GLN A 29 -13.03 -11.66 -21.39
N TYR A 30 -13.49 -10.82 -20.47
CA TYR A 30 -13.35 -11.06 -19.03
C TYR A 30 -14.03 -12.34 -18.57
N GLU A 31 -15.31 -12.55 -18.94
CA GLU A 31 -16.06 -13.77 -18.61
C GLU A 31 -15.39 -15.02 -19.20
N GLN A 32 -14.78 -14.91 -20.38
CA GLN A 32 -14.09 -16.01 -21.04
C GLN A 32 -12.76 -16.35 -20.37
N VAL A 33 -12.02 -15.35 -19.87
CA VAL A 33 -10.80 -15.56 -19.05
C VAL A 33 -11.16 -16.24 -17.74
N LEU A 34 -12.23 -15.82 -17.05
CA LEU A 34 -12.67 -16.45 -15.80
C LEU A 34 -13.06 -17.92 -15.99
N LYS A 35 -13.72 -18.26 -17.11
CA LYS A 35 -14.04 -19.66 -17.47
C LYS A 35 -12.79 -20.49 -17.80
N THR A 36 -11.82 -19.88 -18.45
CA THR A 36 -10.60 -20.58 -18.89
C THR A 36 -9.62 -20.80 -17.73
N TYR A 37 -9.59 -19.86 -16.77
CA TYR A 37 -8.67 -19.88 -15.63
C TYR A 37 -9.43 -19.68 -14.31
N PRO A 38 -10.08 -20.73 -13.77
CA PRO A 38 -10.84 -20.65 -12.52
C PRO A 38 -10.01 -20.16 -11.33
N VAL A 39 -8.71 -20.50 -11.32
CA VAL A 39 -7.73 -20.04 -10.31
C VAL A 39 -7.68 -18.50 -10.21
N ILE A 40 -7.84 -17.78 -11.32
CA ILE A 40 -7.83 -16.31 -11.31
C ILE A 40 -9.07 -15.77 -10.56
N THR A 41 -10.21 -16.43 -10.71
CA THR A 41 -11.45 -16.06 -10.02
C THR A 41 -11.29 -16.21 -8.51
N GLU A 42 -10.74 -17.34 -8.07
CA GLU A 42 -10.49 -17.62 -6.66
C GLU A 42 -9.46 -16.67 -6.05
N LEU A 43 -8.39 -16.38 -6.79
CA LEU A 43 -7.36 -15.43 -6.36
C LEU A 43 -7.94 -14.01 -6.24
N TYR A 44 -8.75 -13.57 -7.20
CA TYR A 44 -9.40 -12.27 -7.13
C TYR A 44 -10.35 -12.16 -5.93
N ALA A 45 -11.12 -13.21 -5.66
CA ALA A 45 -11.96 -13.27 -4.46
C ALA A 45 -11.13 -13.21 -3.17
N ALA A 46 -9.99 -13.91 -3.13
CA ALA A 46 -9.09 -13.88 -1.98
C ALA A 46 -8.46 -12.48 -1.79
N ILE A 47 -8.07 -11.79 -2.86
CA ILE A 47 -7.58 -10.40 -2.79
C ILE A 47 -8.67 -9.50 -2.19
N LYS A 48 -9.91 -9.59 -2.68
CA LYS A 48 -11.02 -8.78 -2.15
C LYS A 48 -11.25 -9.05 -0.65
N GLU A 49 -11.22 -10.31 -0.25
CA GLU A 49 -11.34 -10.72 1.15
C GLU A 49 -10.24 -10.11 2.03
N PHE A 50 -9.00 -10.04 1.54
CA PHE A 50 -7.90 -9.39 2.25
C PHE A 50 -8.17 -7.90 2.52
N TYR A 51 -8.69 -7.18 1.53
CA TYR A 51 -9.06 -5.77 1.71
C TYR A 51 -10.14 -5.58 2.76
N GLU A 52 -11.16 -6.45 2.75
CA GLU A 52 -12.19 -6.44 3.79
C GLU A 52 -11.57 -6.63 5.17
N ILE A 53 -10.62 -7.56 5.31
CA ILE A 53 -9.88 -7.78 6.56
C ILE A 53 -9.12 -6.52 6.98
N LEU A 54 -8.33 -5.93 6.07
CA LEU A 54 -7.52 -4.74 6.33
C LEU A 54 -8.34 -3.56 6.85
N TYR A 55 -9.55 -3.36 6.32
CA TYR A 55 -10.40 -2.23 6.71
C TYR A 55 -11.44 -2.55 7.78
N SER A 56 -11.63 -3.83 8.13
CA SER A 56 -12.60 -4.26 9.15
C SER A 56 -12.22 -3.84 10.58
N ARG A 57 -10.97 -3.43 10.81
CA ARG A 57 -10.35 -3.23 12.13
C ARG A 57 -10.35 -4.48 13.03
N ARG A 58 -10.59 -5.66 12.46
CA ARG A 58 -10.59 -6.96 13.13
C ARG A 58 -9.63 -7.88 12.40
N ASP A 59 -8.62 -8.37 13.10
CA ASP A 59 -7.57 -9.24 12.56
C ASP A 59 -7.90 -10.73 12.64
N GLU A 60 -9.03 -11.09 13.26
CA GLU A 60 -9.45 -12.49 13.52
C GLU A 60 -9.42 -13.36 12.26
N ARG A 61 -9.76 -12.78 11.10
CA ARG A 61 -9.82 -13.49 9.80
C ARG A 61 -8.48 -13.54 9.06
N LEU A 62 -7.44 -12.84 9.55
CA LEU A 62 -6.16 -12.72 8.85
C LEU A 62 -5.43 -14.08 8.75
N GLU A 63 -5.37 -14.84 9.84
CA GLU A 63 -4.65 -16.13 9.84
C GLU A 63 -5.31 -17.14 8.90
N THR A 64 -6.64 -17.27 8.97
CA THR A 64 -7.41 -18.14 8.06
C THR A 64 -7.23 -17.74 6.60
N TRP A 65 -7.12 -16.43 6.33
CA TRP A 65 -6.84 -15.94 4.98
C TRP A 65 -5.41 -16.29 4.51
N LEU A 66 -4.40 -16.20 5.39
CA LEU A 66 -3.03 -16.59 5.06
C LEU A 66 -2.94 -18.09 4.72
N GLU A 67 -3.55 -18.95 5.53
CA GLU A 67 -3.62 -20.39 5.26
C GLU A 67 -4.29 -20.69 3.91
N LYS A 68 -5.38 -19.98 3.59
CA LYS A 68 -6.06 -20.10 2.30
C LYS A 68 -5.15 -19.72 1.12
N ILE A 69 -4.37 -18.66 1.23
CA ILE A 69 -3.43 -18.23 0.18
C ILE A 69 -2.28 -19.22 0.00
N GLU A 70 -1.79 -19.83 1.09
CA GLU A 70 -0.73 -20.84 1.00
C GLU A 70 -1.15 -22.06 0.18
N ASN A 71 -2.44 -22.42 0.20
CA ASN A 71 -2.96 -23.55 -0.57
C ASN A 71 -2.97 -23.34 -2.10
N PHE A 72 -2.81 -22.10 -2.60
CA PHE A 72 -2.72 -21.85 -4.05
C PHE A 72 -1.42 -22.39 -4.65
N ASN A 73 -0.41 -22.72 -3.83
CA ASN A 73 0.88 -23.28 -4.26
C ASN A 73 1.60 -22.46 -5.36
N ILE A 74 1.40 -21.13 -5.35
CA ILE A 74 2.08 -20.17 -6.24
C ILE A 74 3.28 -19.58 -5.50
N PRO A 75 4.53 -19.73 -5.99
CA PRO A 75 5.74 -19.29 -5.29
C PRO A 75 5.74 -17.82 -4.84
N GLU A 76 5.20 -16.93 -5.67
CA GLU A 76 5.08 -15.50 -5.39
C GLU A 76 4.13 -15.24 -4.21
N LEU A 77 3.03 -15.99 -4.13
CA LEU A 77 2.08 -15.91 -3.02
C LEU A 77 2.68 -16.49 -1.73
N GLN A 78 3.46 -17.57 -1.82
CA GLN A 78 4.18 -18.10 -0.65
C GLN A 78 5.17 -17.07 -0.09
N THR A 79 5.92 -16.42 -0.97
CA THR A 79 6.87 -15.37 -0.58
C THR A 79 6.14 -14.20 0.09
N TYR A 80 4.98 -13.79 -0.45
CA TYR A 80 4.14 -12.75 0.12
C TYR A 80 3.61 -13.13 1.52
N VAL A 81 3.05 -14.33 1.67
CA VAL A 81 2.55 -14.81 2.97
C VAL A 81 3.68 -14.91 3.99
N ASN A 82 4.85 -15.41 3.58
CA ASN A 82 6.02 -15.48 4.46
C ASN A 82 6.44 -14.08 4.95
N GLY A 83 6.42 -13.08 4.07
CA GLY A 83 6.66 -11.69 4.44
C GLY A 83 5.67 -11.17 5.49
N ILE A 84 4.37 -11.46 5.30
CA ILE A 84 3.34 -11.09 6.30
C ILE A 84 3.57 -11.82 7.63
N ARG A 85 3.92 -13.11 7.59
CA ARG A 85 4.15 -13.91 8.80
C ARG A 85 5.33 -13.40 9.63
N ILE A 86 6.42 -12.98 8.99
CA ILE A 86 7.57 -12.38 9.67
C ILE A 86 7.14 -11.15 10.49
N ASP A 87 6.30 -10.30 9.89
CA ASP A 87 5.85 -9.05 10.50
C ASP A 87 4.39 -9.09 11.00
N ILE A 88 3.89 -10.27 11.39
CA ILE A 88 2.46 -10.50 11.64
C ILE A 88 1.88 -9.55 12.71
N ASN A 89 2.66 -9.26 13.75
CA ASN A 89 2.26 -8.32 14.80
C ASN A 89 2.12 -6.89 14.27
N ALA A 90 3.01 -6.46 13.39
CA ALA A 90 2.92 -5.14 12.76
C ALA A 90 1.70 -5.05 11.85
N VAL A 91 1.41 -6.11 11.08
CA VAL A 91 0.21 -6.19 10.23
C VAL A 91 -1.07 -6.16 11.07
N LYS A 92 -1.17 -6.99 12.12
CA LYS A 92 -2.32 -6.98 13.06
C LYS A 92 -2.53 -5.62 13.70
N ASN A 93 -1.45 -4.95 14.10
CA ASN A 93 -1.51 -3.59 14.64
C ASN A 93 -1.95 -2.58 13.58
N GLY A 94 -1.49 -2.72 12.32
CA GLY A 94 -1.93 -1.89 11.20
C GLY A 94 -3.42 -2.01 10.89
N ILE A 95 -4.02 -3.19 11.14
CA ILE A 95 -5.47 -3.41 11.03
C ILE A 95 -6.23 -2.77 12.19
N LYS A 96 -5.79 -3.02 13.44
CA LYS A 96 -6.49 -2.58 14.65
C LYS A 96 -6.42 -1.06 14.87
N LEU A 97 -5.24 -0.49 14.64
CA LEU A 97 -4.96 0.89 14.98
C LEU A 97 -5.41 1.84 13.87
N LYS A 98 -5.92 3.00 14.26
CA LYS A 98 -6.27 4.07 13.31
C LYS A 98 -5.04 4.83 12.79
N TYR A 99 -3.88 4.60 13.39
CA TYR A 99 -2.65 5.32 13.07
C TYR A 99 -1.91 4.62 11.93
N ASN A 100 -1.59 5.37 10.88
CA ASN A 100 -0.72 4.93 9.81
C ASN A 100 0.61 5.71 9.88
N ASN A 101 1.68 5.11 9.37
CA ASN A 101 2.98 5.78 9.25
C ASN A 101 2.99 6.87 8.16
N GLY A 102 1.90 7.09 7.42
CA GLY A 102 1.86 8.03 6.30
C GLY A 102 2.19 9.47 6.69
N LEU A 103 1.77 9.93 7.87
CA LEU A 103 2.15 11.26 8.38
C LEU A 103 3.66 11.36 8.70
N ALA A 104 4.21 10.30 9.29
CA ALA A 104 5.63 10.22 9.62
C ALA A 104 6.48 10.14 8.34
N GLU A 105 6.09 9.29 7.39
CA GLU A 105 6.72 9.16 6.07
C GLU A 105 6.65 10.45 5.27
N GLY A 106 5.51 11.14 5.30
CA GLY A 106 5.34 12.45 4.68
C GLY A 106 6.31 13.48 5.25
N SER A 107 6.44 13.54 6.57
CA SER A 107 7.40 14.40 7.28
C SER A 107 8.85 14.06 6.90
N VAL A 108 9.21 12.77 6.91
CA VAL A 108 10.56 12.29 6.53
C VAL A 108 10.87 12.62 5.06
N ASN A 109 9.92 12.43 4.16
CA ASN A 109 10.10 12.75 2.75
C ASN A 109 10.28 14.25 2.52
N LYS A 110 9.51 15.08 3.22
CA LYS A 110 9.68 16.54 3.17
C LYS A 110 11.08 16.97 3.61
N ILE A 111 11.58 16.42 4.72
CA ILE A 111 12.94 16.66 5.20
C ILE A 111 13.97 16.20 4.16
N LYS A 112 13.79 15.03 3.54
CA LYS A 112 14.68 14.52 2.48
C LYS A 112 14.69 15.46 1.26
N VAL A 113 13.56 16.01 0.86
CA VAL A 113 13.47 16.97 -0.25
C VAL A 113 14.22 18.26 0.08
N ILE A 114 14.02 18.82 1.27
CA ILE A 114 14.74 20.02 1.73
C ILE A 114 16.26 19.77 1.69
N LYS A 115 16.73 18.63 2.21
CA LYS A 115 18.15 18.24 2.15
C LYS A 115 18.69 18.15 0.70
N ARG A 116 17.90 17.63 -0.25
CA ARG A 116 18.30 17.56 -1.67
C ARG A 116 18.42 18.94 -2.30
N ILE A 117 17.46 19.84 -2.06
CA ILE A 117 17.48 21.22 -2.56
C ILE A 117 18.69 21.98 -1.97
N MET A 118 19.09 21.63 -0.75
CA MET A 118 20.25 22.20 -0.07
C MET A 118 21.59 21.61 -0.53
N TYR A 119 21.58 20.72 -1.53
CA TYR A 119 22.78 20.01 -2.03
C TYR A 119 23.53 19.25 -0.92
N GLY A 120 22.78 18.63 0.02
CA GLY A 120 23.36 17.84 1.09
C GLY A 120 23.88 18.63 2.29
N ARG A 121 23.80 19.97 2.29
CA ARG A 121 24.10 20.80 3.48
C ARG A 121 23.11 20.44 4.60
N ASN A 122 23.61 19.89 5.70
CA ASN A 122 22.77 19.17 6.65
C ASN A 122 23.11 19.44 8.13
N SER A 123 23.75 20.56 8.47
CA SER A 123 23.86 20.95 9.88
C SER A 123 22.45 21.08 10.47
N PHE A 124 22.28 20.61 11.71
CA PHE A 124 20.98 20.53 12.34
C PHE A 124 20.27 21.89 12.36
N ASP A 125 20.99 22.95 12.73
CA ASP A 125 20.45 24.31 12.81
C ASP A 125 19.98 24.84 11.45
N LEU A 126 20.76 24.60 10.39
CA LEU A 126 20.41 25.04 9.04
C LEU A 126 19.19 24.28 8.51
N LEU A 127 19.14 22.97 8.75
CA LEU A 127 18.01 22.13 8.35
C LEU A 127 16.74 22.54 9.11
N LYS A 128 16.84 22.76 10.43
CA LYS A 128 15.74 23.23 11.28
C LYS A 128 15.20 24.58 10.78
N ALA A 129 16.08 25.54 10.51
CA ALA A 129 15.69 26.86 9.99
C ALA A 129 14.97 26.74 8.63
N LYS A 130 15.47 25.90 7.71
CA LYS A 130 14.85 25.69 6.40
C LYS A 130 13.52 24.96 6.47
N VAL A 131 13.36 23.98 7.36
CA VAL A 131 12.09 23.30 7.60
C VAL A 131 11.05 24.29 8.12
N LEU A 132 11.38 25.06 9.16
CA LEU A 132 10.46 26.05 9.73
C LEU A 132 10.06 27.12 8.71
N LEU A 133 11.01 27.63 7.94
CA LEU A 133 10.74 28.58 6.86
C LEU A 133 9.79 27.98 5.80
N HIS A 134 10.01 26.72 5.41
CA HIS A 134 9.14 26.03 4.46
C HIS A 134 7.72 25.79 5.03
N GLU A 135 7.57 25.52 6.33
CA GLU A 135 6.24 25.42 6.95
C GLU A 135 5.53 26.77 6.99
N HIS A 136 6.25 27.84 7.33
CA HIS A 136 5.70 29.19 7.40
C HIS A 136 5.09 29.62 6.05
N PHE A 137 5.84 29.50 4.95
CA PHE A 137 5.32 29.82 3.61
C PHE A 137 4.17 28.90 3.16
N ARG A 138 4.08 27.68 3.69
CA ARG A 138 2.96 26.78 3.34
C ARG A 138 1.63 27.25 3.95
N CYS A 139 1.66 27.93 5.09
CA CYS A 139 0.47 28.49 5.75
C CYS A 139 0.03 29.84 5.19
N GLU A 140 0.92 30.61 4.55
CA GLU A 140 0.57 31.94 4.00
C GLU A 140 -0.03 31.90 2.59
N PHE A 141 0.19 30.82 1.84
CA PHE A 141 -0.23 30.70 0.43
C PHE A 141 -1.25 29.58 0.15
N ASN A 142 -1.85 28.98 1.19
CA ASN A 142 -3.01 28.08 1.11
C ASN A 142 -4.16 28.62 1.95
#